data_AF-A0A536NI64-F1
#
_entry.id   AF-A0A536NI64-F1
#
_cell.length_a   1.000
_cell.length_b   1.000
_cell.length_c   1.000
_cell.angle_alpha   90.00
_cell.angle_beta   90.00
_cell.angle_gamma   90.00
#
_symmetry.space_group_name_H-M   'P 1'
#
loop_
_entity.id
_entity.type
_entity.pdbx_description
1 polymer ?
#
loop_
_entity_poly.entity_id
_entity_poly.type
_entity_poly.pdbx_seq_one_letter_code
_entity_poly.pdbx_strand_id
1 'polypeptide(L)' 'MRASSTEPALRALPTRPTYQMLLMRGLAPEEAANLTAFLSGIHVGEQSWKLKEINQLLFLRNLNRAGRFGPEDGKSQVH' A
#
# COMPACT_ATOMS: atom_id res chain seq x y z
N MET A 1 11.50 -16.64 -22.08
CA MET A 1 11.94 -15.25 -21.78
C MET A 1 11.08 -14.71 -20.64
N ARG A 2 11.61 -14.65 -19.41
CA ARG A 2 10.92 -14.00 -18.29
C ARG A 2 11.09 -12.49 -18.47
N ALA A 3 9.99 -11.74 -18.55
CA ALA A 3 10.05 -10.30 -18.39
C ALA A 3 10.62 -10.03 -17.00
N SER A 4 11.83 -9.48 -16.97
CA SER A 4 12.39 -8.87 -15.78
C SER A 4 11.50 -7.66 -15.47
N SER A 5 10.44 -7.87 -14.69
CA SER A 5 9.74 -6.76 -14.05
C SER A 5 10.77 -6.08 -13.17
N THR A 6 11.39 -5.02 -13.68
CA THR A 6 12.07 -4.03 -12.86
C THR A 6 10.98 -3.41 -12.01
N GLU A 7 10.56 -4.09 -10.94
CA GLU A 7 9.93 -3.42 -9.83
C GLU A 7 10.98 -2.42 -9.36
N PRO A 8 10.79 -1.10 -9.54
CA PRO A 8 11.70 -0.15 -8.96
C PRO A 8 11.75 -0.50 -7.47
N ALA A 9 12.95 -0.52 -6.90
CA ALA A 9 13.11 -0.63 -5.46
C ALA A 9 12.25 0.47 -4.83
N LEU A 10 11.02 0.12 -4.46
CA LEU A 10 10.02 0.99 -3.87
C LEU A 10 10.63 1.42 -2.54
N ARG A 11 11.41 2.51 -2.57
CA ARG A 11 11.83 3.22 -1.37
C ARG A 11 10.53 3.44 -0.61
N ALA A 12 10.46 2.90 0.60
CA ALA A 12 9.26 2.92 1.42
C ALA A 12 8.84 4.39 1.58
N LEU A 13 7.86 4.80 0.78
CA LEU A 13 7.38 6.17 0.78
C LEU A 13 6.76 6.43 2.15
N PRO A 14 7.13 7.52 2.86
CA PRO A 14 6.54 7.82 4.15
C PRO A 14 5.09 8.27 3.95
N THR A 15 4.16 7.32 3.99
CA THR A 15 2.74 7.48 3.63
C THR A 15 2.06 8.61 4.39
N ARG A 16 2.31 8.72 5.71
CA ARG A 16 1.67 9.74 6.55
C ARG A 16 2.15 11.16 6.21
N PRO A 17 3.47 11.46 6.14
CA PRO A 17 3.94 12.74 5.63
C PRO A 17 3.43 13.06 4.22
N THR A 18 3.40 12.10 3.30
CA THR A 18 2.88 12.32 1.95
C THR A 18 1.40 12.70 1.98
N TYR A 19 0.57 11.94 2.70
CA TYR A 19 -0.85 12.22 2.84
C TYR A 19 -1.11 13.59 3.46
N GLN A 20 -0.39 13.94 4.54
CA GLN A 20 -0.52 15.25 5.17
C GLN A 20 -0.13 16.39 4.23
N MET A 21 0.96 16.23 3.49
CA MET A 21 1.40 17.19 2.49
C MET A 21 0.34 17.40 1.38
N LEU A 22 -0.37 16.34 0.98
CA LEU A 22 -1.43 16.43 -0.02
C LEU A 22 -2.68 17.15 0.53
N LEU A 23 -3.07 16.85 1.78
CA LEU A 23 -4.14 17.59 2.45
C LEU A 23 -3.80 19.09 2.57
N MET A 24 -2.56 19.42 2.93
CA MET A 24 -2.10 20.81 3.01
C MET A 24 -2.10 21.52 1.65
N ARG A 25 -2.05 20.78 0.55
CA ARG A 25 -2.18 21.29 -0.82
C ARG A 25 -3.64 21.43 -1.27
N GLY A 26 -4.61 21.08 -0.42
CA GLY A 26 -6.03 21.24 -0.69
C GLY A 26 -6.72 20.04 -1.34
N LEU A 27 -6.06 18.88 -1.43
CA LEU A 27 -6.72 17.67 -1.91
C LEU A 27 -7.77 17.20 -0.91
N ALA A 28 -8.87 16.64 -1.41
CA ALA A 28 -9.82 15.95 -0.56
C ALA A 28 -9.16 14.73 0.10
N PRO A 29 -9.62 14.30 1.30
CA PRO A 29 -9.06 13.13 1.98
C PRO A 29 -8.97 11.87 1.11
N GLU A 30 -9.99 11.61 0.29
CA GLU A 30 -10.01 10.44 -0.59
C GLU A 30 -8.99 10.55 -1.73
N GLU A 31 -8.88 11.72 -2.36
CA GLU A 31 -7.89 11.97 -3.41
C GLU A 31 -6.46 11.88 -2.87
N ALA A 32 -6.23 12.45 -1.68
CA ALA A 32 -4.93 12.39 -1.00
C ALA A 32 -4.55 10.94 -0.66
N ALA A 33 -5.51 10.12 -0.21
CA ALA A 33 -5.27 8.71 0.09
C ALA A 33 -5.01 7.91 -1.20
N ASN A 34 -5.82 8.08 -2.24
CA ASN A 34 -5.64 7.40 -3.53
C ASN A 34 -4.30 7.74 -4.19
N LEU A 35 -3.89 9.01 -4.17
CA LEU A 35 -2.59 9.41 -4.69
C LEU A 35 -1.45 8.86 -3.83
N THR A 36 -1.62 8.79 -2.50
CA THR A 36 -0.65 8.12 -1.61
C THR A 36 -0.53 6.62 -1.92
N ALA A 37 -1.64 5.92 -2.17
CA ALA A 37 -1.67 4.52 -2.60
C ALA A 37 -0.92 4.34 -3.93
N PHE A 38 -1.25 5.14 -4.94
CA PHE A 38 -0.61 5.11 -6.25
C PHE A 38 0.91 5.31 -6.15
N LEU A 39 1.36 6.33 -5.41
CA LEU A 39 2.78 6.59 -5.17
C LEU A 39 3.49 5.47 -4.39
N SER A 40 2.73 4.68 -3.62
CA SER A 40 3.23 3.50 -2.89
C SER A 40 3.20 2.21 -3.73
N GLY A 41 2.81 2.29 -5.00
CA GLY A 41 2.69 1.14 -5.89
C GLY A 41 1.45 0.27 -5.62
N ILE A 42 0.42 0.84 -5.01
CA ILE A 42 -0.87 0.18 -4.77
C ILE A 42 -1.85 0.66 -5.85
N HIS A 43 -2.52 -0.29 -6.50
CA HIS A 43 -3.53 0.03 -7.51
C HIS A 43 -4.74 0.74 -6.88
N VAL A 44 -5.28 1.73 -7.59
CA VAL A 44 -6.49 2.48 -7.17
C VAL A 44 -7.65 1.99 -8.02
N GLY A 45 -8.64 1.38 -7.38
CA GLY A 45 -9.86 0.88 -8.04
C GLY A 45 -11.05 1.81 -7.86
N GLU A 46 -12.26 1.28 -8.01
CA GLU A 46 -13.52 2.04 -7.84
C GLU A 46 -13.72 2.51 -6.40
N GLN A 47 -13.24 1.75 -5.42
CA GLN A 47 -13.29 2.14 -4.02
C GLN A 47 -12.02 2.90 -3.63
N SER A 48 -12.22 4.12 -3.13
CA SER A 48 -11.14 4.95 -2.59
C SER A 48 -10.48 4.29 -1.38
N TRP A 49 -9.15 4.38 -1.35
CA TRP A 49 -8.36 3.95 -0.21
C TRP A 49 -8.52 4.89 0.98
N LYS A 50 -8.40 4.33 2.18
CA LYS A 50 -8.11 5.09 3.40
C LYS A 50 -6.63 4.97 3.74
N LEU A 51 -6.04 6.01 4.32
CA LEU A 51 -4.65 5.98 4.78
C LEU A 51 -4.34 4.79 5.71
N LYS A 52 -5.31 4.42 6.57
CA LYS A 52 -5.16 3.27 7.47
C LYS A 52 -5.00 1.95 6.71
N GLU A 53 -5.79 1.75 5.66
CA GLU A 53 -5.78 0.53 4.84
C GLU A 53 -4.48 0.43 4.04
N ILE A 54 -4.00 1.57 3.48
CA ILE A 54 -2.70 1.66 2.82
C ILE A 54 -1.58 1.23 3.78
N ASN A 55 -1.57 1.77 5.00
CA ASN A 55 -0.55 1.43 6.01
C ASN A 55 -0.61 -0.05 6.40
N GLN A 56 -1.80 -0.61 6.56
CA GLN A 56 -1.99 -2.03 6.86
C GLN A 56 -1.45 -2.91 5.72
N LEU A 57 -1.75 -2.57 4.47
CA LEU A 57 -1.26 -3.34 3.31
C LEU A 57 0.26 -3.27 3.19
N LEU A 58 0.86 -2.09 3.39
CA LEU A 58 2.32 -1.94 3.37
C LEU A 58 2.99 -2.69 4.51
N PHE A 59 2.35 -2.75 5.69
CA PHE A 59 2.81 -3.58 6.79
C PHE A 59 2.80 -5.08 6.43
N LEU A 60 1.69 -5.58 5.86
CA LEU A 60 1.60 -6.97 5.39
C LEU A 60 2.64 -7.28 4.31
N ARG A 61 2.86 -6.36 3.35
CA ARG A 61 3.90 -6.50 2.32
C ARG A 61 5.30 -6.57 2.94
N ASN A 62 5.55 -5.78 3.98
CA ASN A 62 6.81 -5.82 4.71
C ASN A 62 6.99 -7.15 5.47
N LEU A 63 5.94 -7.65 6.14
CA LEU A 63 6.00 -8.96 6.81
C LEU A 63 6.23 -10.09 5.81
N ASN A 64 5.59 -10.04 4.64
CA ASN A 64 5.77 -11.03 3.59
C ASN A 64 7.22 -11.03 3.07
N ARG A 65 7.78 -9.86 2.77
CA ARG A 65 9.19 -9.70 2.39
C ARG A 65 10.15 -10.22 3.46
N ALA A 66 9.80 -10.09 4.74
CA ALA A 66 10.59 -10.61 5.85
C ALA A 66 10.40 -12.12 6.10
N GLY A 67 9.59 -12.83 5.30
CA GLY A 67 9.29 -14.25 5.48
C GLY A 67 8.40 -14.55 6.70
N ARG A 68 7.73 -13.53 7.25
CA ARG A 68 6.89 -13.62 8.46
C ARG A 68 5.39 -13.64 8.18
N PHE A 69 5.02 -13.59 6.91
CA PHE A 69 3.63 -13.62 6.46
C PHE A 69 3.56 -14.24 5.05
N GLY A 70 2.62 -15.13 4.81
CA GLY A 70 2.54 -15.91 3.58
C GLY A 70 1.15 -16.49 3.32
N PRO A 71 1.01 -17.38 2.32
CA PRO A 71 -0.28 -17.91 1.85
C PRO A 71 -1.04 -18.73 2.88
N GLU A 72 -0.35 -19.25 3.90
CA GLU A 72 -0.94 -20.02 4.99
C GLU A 72 -1.50 -19.12 6.10
N ASP A 73 -1.04 -17.87 6.17
CA ASP A 73 -1.50 -16.90 7.17
C ASP A 73 -2.89 -16.36 6.76
N GLY A 74 -3.86 -16.51 7.66
CA GLY A 74 -5.25 -16.09 7.41
C GLY A 74 -6.15 -17.16 6.79
N LYS A 75 -5.66 -18.39 6.61
CA LYS A 75 -6.55 -19.54 6.40
C LYS A 75 -7.36 -19.76 7.67
N SER A 76 -8.65 -19.39 7.66
CA SER A 76 -9.59 -19.84 8.69
C SER A 76 -9.55 -21.37 8.72
N GLN A 77 -9.14 -21.94 9.86
CA GLN A 77 -9.44 -23.34 10.12
C GLN A 77 -10.95 -23.46 10.24
N VAL A 78 -11.59 -23.83 9.14
CA VAL A 78 -12.98 -24.27 9.15
C VAL A 78 -12.94 -25.63 9.82
N HIS A 79 -13.45 -25.68 11.05
CA HIS A 79 -13.63 -26.89 11.82
C HIS A 79 -15.11 -27.23 11.92
#